data_AF-T1BT87-F1
#
_entry.id   AF-T1BT87-F1
#
_cell.length_a   1.000
_cell.length_b   1.000
_cell.length_c   1.000
_cell.angle_alpha   90.00
_cell.angle_beta   90.00
_cell.angle_gamma   90.00
#
_symmetry.space_group_name_H-M   'P 1'
#
loop_
_entity.id
_entity.type
_entity.pdbx_description
1 polymer ?
#
loop_
_entity_poly.entity_id
_entity_poly.type
_entity_poly.pdbx_seq_one_letter_code
_entity_poly.pdbx_strand_id
1 'polypeptide(L)'
;ELVHVWLGATGVSDTQAGEVPEQQIERWCNQVAAELLMPLEELRVTHQHSAPIPDEIQRLAHEFKVSTLVALRRLFDAGYVSRADLWQYYREEQERLRTLKERSSSGGGNFYRSLGAHTSKRFARAIVASTLEGLTSFPDAFRMLGVRKTATFYETARELKVTA
;
A
#
# COMPACT_ATOMS: atom_id res chain seq x y z
N GLU A 1 4.79 -9.25 0.88
CA GLU A 1 5.33 -9.84 -0.38
C GLU A 1 6.81 -10.23 -0.35
N LEU A 2 7.79 -9.34 -0.10
CA LEU A 2 9.22 -9.74 -0.15
C LEU A 2 9.55 -10.96 0.74
N VAL A 3 8.94 -11.01 1.93
CA VAL A 3 9.09 -12.10 2.89
C VAL A 3 8.38 -13.39 2.42
N HIS A 4 7.24 -13.26 1.73
CA HIS A 4 6.54 -14.41 1.12
C HIS A 4 7.36 -14.99 -0.05
N VAL A 5 8.02 -14.11 -0.83
CA VAL A 5 8.93 -14.50 -1.92
C VAL A 5 10.17 -15.24 -1.38
N TRP A 6 10.76 -14.81 -0.27
CA TRP A 6 11.90 -15.48 0.35
C TRP A 6 11.57 -16.80 1.04
N LEU A 7 10.34 -16.99 1.52
CA LEU A 7 9.89 -18.27 2.09
C LEU A 7 9.58 -19.35 1.04
N GLY A 8 9.56 -19.02 -0.25
CA GLY A 8 9.10 -19.96 -1.29
C GLY A 8 7.62 -20.33 -1.15
N ALA A 9 6.85 -19.59 -0.34
CA ALA A 9 5.40 -19.72 -0.30
C ALA A 9 4.86 -19.13 -1.61
N THR A 10 4.13 -19.95 -2.36
CA THR A 10 3.52 -19.56 -3.64
C THR A 10 2.74 -18.27 -3.44
N GLY A 11 3.30 -17.19 -3.97
CA GLY A 11 2.72 -15.86 -3.91
C GLY A 11 1.44 -15.81 -4.72
N VAL A 12 0.32 -15.95 -4.04
CA VAL A 12 -0.95 -15.26 -4.19
C VAL A 12 -1.69 -15.64 -2.91
N SER A 13 -2.24 -14.67 -2.18
CA SER A 13 -3.26 -14.96 -1.17
C SER A 13 -4.39 -15.72 -1.86
N ASP A 14 -4.34 -17.05 -1.82
CA ASP A 14 -5.42 -17.89 -2.31
C ASP A 14 -6.52 -17.73 -1.26
N THR A 15 -7.48 -16.86 -1.55
CA THR A 15 -8.66 -16.65 -0.71
C THR A 15 -9.60 -17.86 -0.76
N GLN A 16 -9.06 -19.08 -0.71
CA GLN A 16 -9.81 -20.30 -0.48
C GLN A 16 -9.89 -20.54 1.02
N ALA A 17 -11.10 -20.29 1.49
CA ALA A 17 -11.55 -20.44 2.85
C ALA A 17 -11.11 -21.78 3.46
N GLY A 18 -10.39 -21.68 4.57
CA GLY A 18 -10.45 -22.67 5.63
C GLY A 18 -9.19 -23.50 5.82
N GLU A 19 -8.11 -22.87 6.30
CA GLU A 19 -7.20 -23.56 7.21
C GLU A 19 -6.34 -22.56 8.00
N VAL A 20 -6.18 -22.82 9.30
CA VAL A 20 -5.46 -22.00 10.30
C VAL A 20 -3.95 -21.70 10.04
N PRO A 21 -3.20 -22.36 9.11
CA PRO A 21 -1.77 -22.05 8.84
C PRO A 21 -1.50 -20.64 8.32
N GLU A 22 -2.41 -20.05 7.54
CA GLU A 22 -2.19 -18.76 6.88
C GLU A 22 -1.94 -17.64 7.91
N GLN A 23 -2.63 -17.70 9.05
CA GLN A 23 -2.50 -16.68 10.10
C GLN A 23 -1.12 -16.69 10.80
N GLN A 24 -0.44 -17.83 10.87
CA GLN A 24 0.90 -17.91 11.47
C GLN A 24 1.96 -17.36 10.52
N ILE A 25 1.87 -17.73 9.24
CA ILE A 25 2.75 -17.22 8.18
C ILE A 25 2.60 -15.69 8.08
N GLU A 26 1.36 -15.20 8.03
CA GLU A 26 1.07 -13.76 8.01
C GLU A 26 1.64 -13.03 9.24
N ARG A 27 1.52 -13.60 10.45
CA ARG A 27 2.11 -13.01 11.65
C ARG A 27 3.63 -12.97 11.56
N TRP A 28 4.26 -14.04 11.07
CA TRP A 28 5.71 -14.09 10.89
C TRP A 28 6.17 -13.07 9.85
N CYS A 29 5.49 -13.00 8.70
CA CYS A 29 5.78 -12.01 7.65
C CYS A 29 5.66 -10.57 8.17
N ASN A 30 4.63 -10.29 8.96
CA ASN A 30 4.44 -8.98 9.59
C ASN A 30 5.54 -8.67 10.63
N GLN A 31 5.99 -9.65 11.41
CA GLN A 31 7.10 -9.48 12.35
C GLN A 31 8.42 -9.19 11.62
N VAL A 32 8.74 -9.96 10.57
CA VAL A 32 9.93 -9.75 9.76
C VAL A 32 9.88 -8.38 9.07
N ALA A 33 8.74 -8.00 8.51
CA ALA A 33 8.56 -6.69 7.92
C ALA A 33 8.73 -5.56 8.95
N ALA A 34 8.19 -5.71 10.16
CA ALA A 34 8.34 -4.72 11.22
C ALA A 34 9.81 -4.57 11.67
N GLU A 35 10.55 -5.68 11.80
CA GLU A 35 11.98 -5.64 12.13
C GLU A 35 12.81 -5.03 10.99
N LEU A 36 12.51 -5.38 9.74
CA LEU A 36 13.21 -4.84 8.58
C LEU A 36 12.97 -3.34 8.40
N LEU A 37 11.74 -2.88 8.58
CA LEU A 37 11.35 -1.49 8.35
C LEU A 37 11.71 -0.56 9.52
N MET A 38 11.68 -1.08 10.75
CA MET A 38 11.89 -0.29 11.95
C MET A 38 12.52 -1.17 13.04
N PRO A 39 13.84 -1.42 12.98
CA PRO A 39 14.52 -2.33 13.90
C PRO A 39 14.29 -1.96 15.37
N LEU A 40 14.09 -2.94 16.25
CA LEU A 40 13.86 -2.66 17.68
C LEU A 40 15.05 -1.98 18.32
N GLU A 41 16.26 -2.37 17.92
CA GLU A 41 17.50 -1.80 18.45
C GLU A 41 17.63 -0.32 18.11
N GLU A 42 17.40 0.05 16.85
CA GLU A 42 17.41 1.46 16.41
C GLU A 42 16.29 2.26 17.07
N LEU A 43 15.08 1.69 17.17
CA LEU A 43 13.97 2.35 17.88
C LEU A 43 14.34 2.67 19.32
N ARG A 44 14.98 1.75 20.06
CA ARG A 44 15.36 1.98 21.46
C ARG A 44 16.32 3.16 21.62
N VAL A 45 17.19 3.39 20.65
CA VAL A 45 18.15 4.50 20.64
C VAL A 45 17.46 5.81 20.28
N THR A 46 16.59 5.77 19.28
CA THR A 46 15.98 6.98 18.73
C THR A 46 14.72 7.42 19.50
N HIS A 47 14.11 6.55 20.30
CA HIS A 47 12.83 6.85 20.97
C HIS A 47 12.94 8.02 21.97
N GLN A 48 12.06 9.01 21.80
CA GLN A 48 11.97 10.18 22.68
C GLN A 48 10.89 9.98 23.74
N HIS A 49 11.29 9.49 24.91
CA HIS A 49 10.38 9.12 26.01
C HIS A 49 9.52 10.28 26.55
N SER A 50 9.96 11.53 26.37
CA SER A 50 9.24 12.71 26.83
C SER A 50 8.27 13.29 25.80
N ALA A 51 8.32 12.81 24.55
CA ALA A 51 7.45 13.31 23.50
C ALA A 51 6.04 12.71 23.61
N PRO A 52 4.97 13.49 23.34
CA PRO A 52 3.64 12.92 23.19
C PRO A 52 3.60 11.85 22.09
N ILE A 53 2.90 10.75 22.32
CA ILE A 53 2.80 9.64 21.36
C ILE A 53 2.40 10.10 19.95
N PRO A 54 1.41 11.00 19.75
CA PRO A 54 1.04 11.47 18.42
C PRO A 54 2.18 12.16 17.65
N ASP A 55 3.04 12.89 18.35
CA ASP A 55 4.18 13.59 17.74
C ASP A 55 5.31 12.59 17.45
N GLU A 56 5.53 11.67 18.39
CA GLU A 56 6.57 10.65 18.28
C GLU A 56 6.30 9.68 17.12
N ILE A 57 5.04 9.24 16.92
CA ILE A 57 4.70 8.36 15.79
C ILE A 57 4.88 9.06 14.44
N GLN A 58 4.69 10.39 14.37
CA GLN A 58 4.94 11.15 13.14
C GLN A 58 6.42 11.28 12.85
N ARG A 59 7.22 11.58 13.88
CA ARG A 59 8.68 11.67 13.77
C ARG A 59 9.27 10.34 13.33
N LEU A 60 8.90 9.24 14.00
CA LEU A 60 9.36 7.89 13.68
C LEU A 60 8.90 7.45 12.29
N ALA A 61 7.65 7.73 11.90
CA ALA A 61 7.17 7.46 10.55
C ALA A 61 8.01 8.18 9.47
N HIS A 62 8.39 9.43 9.72
CA HIS A 62 9.25 10.19 8.81
C HIS A 62 10.68 9.66 8.77
N GLU A 63 11.24 9.23 9.90
CA GLU A 63 12.61 8.72 10.00
C GLU A 63 12.76 7.35 9.34
N PHE A 64 11.92 6.39 9.74
CA PHE A 64 11.94 5.00 9.26
C PHE A 64 11.19 4.81 7.94
N LYS A 65 10.57 5.85 7.40
CA LYS A 65 9.79 5.83 6.15
C LYS A 65 8.65 4.80 6.18
N VAL A 66 8.00 4.70 7.33
CA VAL A 66 6.83 3.84 7.55
C VAL A 66 5.56 4.67 7.76
N SER A 67 4.39 4.03 7.84
CA SER A 67 3.18 4.72 8.25
C SER A 67 3.19 5.02 9.76
N THR A 68 2.45 6.04 10.17
CA THR A 68 2.23 6.38 11.59
C THR A 68 1.61 5.23 12.38
N LEU A 69 0.75 4.43 11.75
CA LEU A 69 0.16 3.23 12.37
C LEU A 69 1.19 2.11 12.56
N VAL A 70 2.15 1.96 11.64
CA VAL A 70 3.27 1.01 11.81
C VAL A 70 4.19 1.47 12.94
N ALA A 71 4.53 2.76 12.98
CA ALA A 71 5.33 3.34 14.08
C ALA A 71 4.64 3.16 15.45
N LEU A 72 3.33 3.42 15.53
CA LEU A 72 2.53 3.21 16.73
C LEU A 72 2.56 1.73 17.18
N ARG A 73 2.35 0.81 16.24
CA ARG A 73 2.42 -0.63 16.53
C ARG A 73 3.81 -1.02 17.03
N ARG A 74 4.86 -0.41 16.48
CA ARG A 74 6.23 -0.72 16.87
C ARG A 74 6.56 -0.22 18.28
N LEU A 75 6.05 0.95 18.67
CA LEU A 75 6.14 1.43 20.05
C LEU A 75 5.45 0.48 21.03
N PHE A 76 4.30 -0.09 20.64
CA PHE A 76 3.64 -1.13 21.42
C PHE A 76 4.47 -2.42 21.51
N ASP A 77 5.02 -2.91 20.40
CA ASP A 77 5.85 -4.12 20.38
C ASP A 77 7.13 -3.95 21.25
N ALA A 78 7.65 -2.71 21.36
CA ALA A 78 8.78 -2.36 22.21
C ALA A 78 8.41 -2.15 23.70
N GLY A 79 7.11 -2.13 24.03
CA GLY A 79 6.59 -1.95 25.39
C GLY A 79 6.42 -0.50 25.84
N TYR A 80 6.55 0.49 24.95
CA TYR A 80 6.42 1.92 25.28
C TYR A 80 4.96 2.39 25.32
N VAL A 81 4.04 1.61 24.76
CA VAL A 81 2.61 1.93 24.69
C VAL A 81 1.82 0.76 25.26
N SER A 82 0.86 1.03 26.14
CA SER A 82 -0.01 -0.02 26.68
C SER A 82 -1.01 -0.51 25.64
N ARG A 83 -1.62 -1.68 25.85
CA ARG A 83 -2.66 -2.19 24.94
C ARG A 83 -3.87 -1.24 24.84
N ALA A 84 -4.25 -0.59 25.94
CA ALA A 84 -5.37 0.35 25.94
C ALA A 84 -5.03 1.59 25.12
N ASP A 85 -3.84 2.16 25.35
CA ASP A 85 -3.35 3.33 24.65
C ASP A 85 -3.15 3.06 23.16
N LEU A 86 -2.68 1.87 22.79
CA LEU A 86 -2.56 1.44 21.40
C LEU A 86 -3.91 1.60 20.67
N TRP A 87 -4.99 1.06 21.22
CA TRP A 87 -6.31 1.13 20.59
C TRP A 87 -6.91 2.54 20.60
N GLN A 88 -6.55 3.36 21.59
CA GLN A 88 -6.93 4.77 21.61
C GLN A 88 -6.23 5.53 20.49
N TYR A 89 -4.89 5.56 20.50
CA TYR A 89 -4.10 6.28 19.50
C TYR A 89 -4.33 5.75 18.09
N TYR A 90 -4.58 4.46 17.93
CA TYR A 90 -4.91 3.88 16.63
C TYR A 90 -6.19 4.49 16.04
N ARG A 91 -7.24 4.66 16.85
CA ARG A 91 -8.51 5.25 16.40
C ARG A 91 -8.36 6.74 16.10
N GLU A 92 -7.66 7.47 16.97
CA GLU A 92 -7.35 8.88 16.76
C GLU A 92 -6.57 9.10 15.45
N GLU A 93 -5.55 8.29 15.22
CA GLU A 93 -4.72 8.38 14.03
C GLU A 93 -5.46 7.96 12.76
N GLN A 94 -6.32 6.93 12.83
CA GLN A 94 -7.20 6.58 11.71
C GLN A 94 -8.13 7.72 11.32
N GLU A 95 -8.71 8.41 12.30
CA GLU A 95 -9.59 9.55 12.04
C GLU A 95 -8.82 10.73 11.43
N ARG A 96 -7.61 11.01 11.94
CA ARG A 96 -6.70 12.00 11.35
C ARG A 96 -6.35 11.69 9.89
N LEU A 97 -6.05 10.43 9.57
CA LEU A 97 -5.74 10.01 8.20
C LEU A 97 -6.96 10.08 7.28
N ARG A 98 -8.16 9.75 7.78
CA ARG A 98 -9.42 9.90 7.03
C ARG A 98 -9.69 11.35 6.68
N THR A 99 -9.66 12.25 7.66
CA THR A 99 -9.89 13.68 7.44
C THR A 99 -8.84 14.28 6.50
N LEU A 100 -7.58 13.85 6.58
CA LEU A 100 -6.53 14.27 5.64
C LEU A 100 -6.82 13.77 4.21
N LYS A 101 -7.26 12.52 4.08
CA LYS A 101 -7.65 11.93 2.80
C LYS A 101 -8.85 12.67 2.20
N GLU A 102 -9.86 12.98 2.99
CA GLU A 102 -11.04 13.75 2.56
C GLU A 102 -10.65 15.15 2.05
N ARG A 103 -9.80 15.86 2.79
CA ARG A 103 -9.24 17.16 2.36
C ARG A 103 -8.46 17.04 1.04
N SER A 104 -7.65 15.99 0.90
CA SER A 104 -6.90 15.74 -0.35
C SER A 104 -7.79 15.29 -1.51
N SER A 105 -8.92 14.65 -1.23
CA SER A 105 -9.86 14.14 -2.23
C SER A 105 -10.74 15.22 -2.88
N SER A 106 -10.71 16.45 -2.34
CA SER A 106 -11.24 17.64 -3.05
C SER A 106 -10.52 17.90 -4.38
N GLY A 107 -9.35 17.29 -4.63
CA GLY A 107 -8.74 17.17 -5.94
C GLY A 107 -8.54 15.70 -6.29
N GLY A 108 -9.47 15.10 -7.03
CA GLY A 108 -9.40 13.68 -7.40
C GLY A 108 -8.03 13.30 -8.00
N GLY A 109 -7.45 12.20 -7.50
CA GLY A 109 -6.21 11.66 -8.06
C GLY A 109 -6.39 11.38 -9.55
N ASN A 110 -5.50 11.92 -10.40
CA ASN A 110 -5.56 11.68 -11.83
C ASN A 110 -5.28 10.19 -12.08
N PHE A 111 -6.33 9.42 -12.38
CA PHE A 111 -6.28 7.99 -12.70
C PHE A 111 -5.15 7.66 -13.67
N TYR A 112 -4.92 8.51 -14.68
CA TYR A 112 -3.91 8.29 -15.70
C TYR A 112 -2.47 8.50 -15.21
N ARG A 113 -2.26 9.40 -14.23
CA ARG A 113 -0.96 9.50 -13.53
C ARG A 113 -0.67 8.24 -12.72
N SER A 114 -1.69 7.69 -12.07
CA SER A 114 -1.58 6.46 -11.27
C SER A 114 -1.48 5.20 -12.14
N LEU A 115 -2.06 5.20 -13.34
CA LEU A 115 -2.04 4.07 -14.25
C LEU A 115 -0.60 3.73 -14.67
N GLY A 116 0.22 4.75 -14.96
CA GLY A 116 1.64 4.55 -15.30
C GLY A 116 2.51 4.00 -14.16
N ALA A 117 2.08 4.17 -12.90
CA ALA A 117 2.78 3.67 -11.71
C ALA A 117 2.41 2.21 -11.39
N HIS A 118 1.15 1.82 -11.62
CA HIS A 118 0.68 0.44 -11.42
C HIS A 118 0.97 -0.45 -12.63
N THR A 119 0.95 0.15 -13.82
CA THR A 119 1.07 -0.53 -15.10
C THR A 119 2.11 0.23 -15.92
N SER A 120 3.26 -0.37 -16.20
CA SER A 120 4.34 0.26 -16.98
C SER A 120 3.79 1.01 -18.20
N LYS A 121 4.21 2.27 -18.40
CA LYS A 121 3.78 3.09 -19.56
C LYS A 121 3.98 2.38 -20.91
N ARG A 122 5.04 1.55 -21.00
CA ARG A 122 5.33 0.76 -22.21
C ARG A 122 4.28 -0.34 -22.43
N PHE A 123 3.94 -1.06 -21.37
CA PHE A 123 2.91 -2.09 -21.43
C PHE A 123 1.54 -1.47 -21.74
N ALA A 124 1.19 -0.38 -21.06
CA ALA A 124 -0.08 0.31 -21.32
C ALA A 124 -0.19 0.76 -22.78
N ARG A 125 0.87 1.33 -23.37
CA ARG A 125 0.91 1.68 -24.80
C ARG A 125 0.73 0.47 -25.71
N ALA A 126 1.41 -0.64 -25.42
CA ALA A 126 1.35 -1.84 -26.24
C ALA A 126 -0.07 -2.45 -26.25
N ILE A 127 -0.71 -2.55 -25.08
CA ILE A 127 -2.09 -3.06 -24.98
C ILE A 127 -3.06 -2.12 -25.70
N VAL A 128 -2.95 -0.81 -25.50
CA VAL A 128 -3.82 0.15 -26.19
C VAL A 128 -3.66 0.06 -27.70
N ALA A 129 -2.43 0.04 -28.24
CA ALA A 129 -2.19 -0.07 -29.68
C ALA A 129 -2.75 -1.38 -30.24
N SER A 130 -2.41 -2.51 -29.62
CA SER A 130 -2.92 -3.84 -30.01
C SER A 130 -4.45 -3.92 -30.00
N THR A 131 -5.11 -3.27 -29.05
CA THR A 131 -6.57 -3.22 -29.01
C THR A 131 -7.18 -2.34 -30.10
N LEU A 132 -6.56 -1.19 -30.40
CA LEU A 132 -7.02 -0.32 -31.50
C LEU A 132 -6.77 -0.95 -32.88
N GLU A 133 -5.74 -1.77 -33.00
CA GLU A 133 -5.44 -2.59 -34.19
C GLU A 133 -6.32 -3.85 -34.29
N GLY A 134 -7.17 -4.11 -33.29
CA GLY A 134 -8.08 -5.28 -33.26
C GLY A 134 -7.42 -6.61 -32.90
N LEU A 135 -6.13 -6.60 -32.54
CA LEU A 135 -5.38 -7.80 -32.13
C LEU A 135 -5.69 -8.22 -30.68
N THR A 136 -6.18 -7.31 -29.84
CA THR A 136 -6.59 -7.59 -28.46
C THR A 136 -8.01 -7.12 -28.21
N SER A 137 -8.85 -8.00 -27.67
CA SER A 137 -10.23 -7.67 -27.35
C SER A 137 -10.33 -6.56 -26.29
N PHE A 138 -11.35 -5.69 -26.39
CA PHE A 138 -11.61 -4.67 -25.37
C PHE A 138 -11.77 -5.26 -23.95
N PRO A 139 -12.50 -6.38 -23.74
CA PRO A 139 -12.57 -7.01 -22.42
C PRO A 139 -11.20 -7.42 -21.86
N ASP A 140 -10.33 -7.99 -22.68
CA ASP A 140 -8.99 -8.38 -22.23
C ASP A 140 -8.12 -7.16 -21.91
N ALA A 141 -8.18 -6.13 -22.74
CA ALA A 141 -7.48 -4.87 -22.46
C ALA A 141 -7.98 -4.19 -21.19
N PHE A 142 -9.28 -4.21 -20.93
CA PHE A 142 -9.87 -3.68 -19.69
C PHE A 142 -9.36 -4.43 -18.47
N ARG A 143 -9.32 -5.76 -18.53
CA ARG A 143 -8.76 -6.59 -17.46
C ARG A 143 -7.27 -6.31 -17.25
N MET A 144 -6.49 -6.23 -18.33
CA MET A 144 -5.03 -6.00 -18.28
C MET A 144 -4.65 -4.59 -17.82
N LEU A 145 -5.48 -3.58 -18.12
CA LEU A 145 -5.24 -2.19 -17.73
C LEU A 145 -5.96 -1.78 -16.44
N GLY A 146 -6.78 -2.67 -15.85
CA GLY A 146 -7.59 -2.35 -14.67
C GLY A 146 -8.67 -1.30 -14.96
N VAL A 147 -9.09 -1.15 -16.22
CA VAL A 147 -10.09 -0.17 -16.66
C VAL A 147 -11.46 -0.83 -16.71
N ARG A 148 -12.51 -0.17 -16.20
CA ARG A 148 -13.89 -0.70 -16.24
C ARG A 148 -14.78 -0.04 -17.28
N LYS A 149 -14.40 1.14 -17.78
CA LYS A 149 -15.23 1.97 -18.66
C LYS A 149 -14.50 2.21 -19.97
N THR A 150 -15.21 2.05 -21.09
CA THR A 150 -14.68 2.32 -22.43
C THR A 150 -14.19 3.76 -22.58
N ALA A 151 -14.88 4.74 -21.97
CA ALA A 151 -14.45 6.14 -21.98
C ALA A 151 -13.04 6.33 -21.37
N THR A 152 -12.77 5.66 -20.25
CA THR A 152 -11.46 5.68 -19.58
C THR A 152 -10.37 5.03 -20.42
N PHE A 153 -10.71 4.01 -21.20
CA PHE A 153 -9.77 3.40 -22.16
C PHE A 153 -9.37 4.39 -23.27
N TYR A 154 -10.34 5.05 -23.90
CA TYR A 154 -10.04 6.03 -24.96
C TYR A 154 -9.29 7.26 -24.44
N GLU A 155 -9.59 7.70 -23.22
CA GLU A 155 -8.86 8.79 -22.60
C GLU A 155 -7.42 8.38 -22.23
N THR A 156 -7.21 7.11 -21.80
CA THR A 156 -5.86 6.52 -21.67
C THR A 156 -5.12 6.53 -23.01
N ALA A 157 -5.78 6.19 -24.11
CA ALA A 157 -5.17 6.21 -25.44
C ALA A 157 -4.72 7.63 -25.86
N ARG A 158 -5.54 8.65 -25.57
CA ARG A 158 -5.19 10.06 -25.79
C ARG A 158 -4.00 10.50 -24.94
N GLU A 159 -4.00 10.17 -23.65
CA GLU A 159 -2.89 10.50 -22.76
C GLU A 159 -1.57 9.83 -23.18
N LEU A 160 -1.64 8.59 -23.64
CA LEU A 160 -0.48 7.83 -24.13
C LEU A 160 -0.06 8.19 -25.55
N LYS A 161 -0.78 9.09 -26.22
CA LYS A 161 -0.57 9.50 -27.63
C LYS A 161 -0.56 8.32 -28.59
N VAL A 162 -1.45 7.35 -28.36
CA VAL A 162 -1.69 6.23 -29.28
C VAL A 162 -2.95 6.54 -30.07
N THR A 163 -2.78 6.74 -31.38
CA THR A 163 -3.88 6.93 -32.33
C THR A 163 -4.02 5.67 -33.17
N ALA A 164 -5.27 5.27 -33.43
CA ALA A 164 -5.59 4.34 -34.52
C ALA A 164 -5.32 5.01 -35.86
#